data_AF-A0A2N2LTI7-F1
#
_entry.id   AF-A0A2N2LTI7-F1
#
_cell.length_a   1.000
_cell.length_b   1.000
_cell.length_c   1.000
_cell.angle_alpha   90.00
_cell.angle_beta   90.00
_cell.angle_gamma   90.00
#
_symmetry.space_group_name_H-M   'P 1'
#
loop_
_entity.id
_entity.type
_entity.pdbx_description
1 polymer ?
#
loop_
_entity_poly.entity_id
_entity_poly.type
_entity_poly.pdbx_seq_one_letter_code
_entity_poly.pdbx_strand_id
1 'polypeptide(L)'
;MKNFKSIAFLGISILVFSACNANPGATQKAVTESAPTPTQLEVFVPAEDYCVTCHTNKQMLIENASANLEQRQEESAFVGLANKTEALEAWEKVFVDPTFLESEHGQAACKTCHGGDSTSKDKETAHNNINMKPDQNPQKTCGNCHQDIVVSFPNSLHSTQNGFYQAMYTRSVPDNHPALDEAFAENCASCHTTCGDCHISQPNTIGGGLLNGHNVVKTPPMTQTCTACHGSRVGNEYLGKNEGLVADIHSSQFKMECTACHTGTSLHDSSGANHRYEGEQSPACIDCHQKFGRVNDVVPEHQIHQDKLSCQTCHTIAYTSCDGCHLSNVDNAGQSSFTMADTTTTFYIGKNVRQSAERPYEYTVVRHIPVTPDTFEAYGDNLLPNFNLLPTWTYATPHNIQRMTPQSRTCNSCHGNAEIFLTADKVKPEELEANKNVIVDQIPAEVPTDK
;
A
#
# COMPACT_ATOMS: atom_id res chain seq x y z
N MET A 1 31.89 -4.54 -49.54
CA MET A 1 32.17 -3.24 -50.18
C MET A 1 31.85 -2.16 -49.14
N LYS A 2 32.86 -1.70 -48.36
CA LYS A 2 33.43 -0.33 -48.37
C LYS A 2 32.35 0.75 -48.18
N ASN A 3 32.22 1.49 -47.05
CA ASN A 3 33.17 2.37 -46.33
C ASN A 3 32.69 2.52 -44.86
N PHE A 4 33.46 2.34 -43.77
CA PHE A 4 34.58 3.11 -43.20
C PHE A 4 34.38 4.64 -43.06
N LYS A 5 34.26 5.12 -41.81
CA LYS A 5 35.03 6.25 -41.27
C LYS A 5 35.06 6.19 -39.73
N SER A 6 36.22 5.80 -39.22
CA SER A 6 36.68 6.04 -37.84
C SER A 6 37.09 7.49 -37.66
N ILE A 7 36.91 8.04 -36.46
CA ILE A 7 37.71 9.17 -35.95
C ILE A 7 38.21 8.74 -34.58
N ALA A 8 39.53 8.85 -34.39
CA ALA A 8 40.23 8.47 -33.18
C ALA A 8 41.15 9.63 -32.74
N PHE A 9 41.30 9.74 -31.42
CA PHE A 9 42.35 10.37 -30.63
C PHE A 9 42.57 11.90 -30.68
N LEU A 10 42.43 12.53 -29.51
CA LEU A 10 43.51 13.32 -28.92
C LEU A 10 43.37 13.30 -27.38
N GLY A 11 44.38 12.77 -26.70
CA GLY A 11 44.56 12.90 -25.25
C GLY A 11 45.64 13.92 -24.92
N ILE A 12 45.53 14.59 -23.77
CA ILE A 12 46.54 15.44 -23.10
C ILE A 12 46.27 15.32 -21.57
N SER A 13 47.11 14.57 -20.84
CA SER A 13 48.04 15.01 -19.75
C SER A 13 47.37 15.64 -18.51
N ILE A 14 47.33 15.01 -17.33
CA ILE A 14 48.36 14.86 -16.27
C ILE A 14 49.11 16.16 -15.91
N LEU A 15 48.83 16.69 -14.71
CA LEU A 15 49.60 17.58 -13.81
C LEU A 15 48.92 17.43 -12.42
N VAL A 16 49.43 16.80 -11.35
CA VAL A 16 50.68 16.84 -10.57
C VAL A 16 50.97 18.20 -9.91
N PHE A 17 50.71 18.21 -8.59
CA PHE A 17 51.28 18.99 -7.48
C PHE A 17 51.51 20.52 -7.61
N SER A 18 50.93 21.26 -6.66
CA SER A 18 51.63 22.36 -6.01
C SER A 18 51.13 22.55 -4.58
N ALA A 19 51.92 22.04 -3.64
CA ALA A 19 52.03 22.59 -2.30
C ALA A 19 53.03 23.75 -2.34
N CYS A 20 52.71 24.85 -1.66
CA CYS A 20 53.64 25.71 -0.89
C CYS A 20 52.95 27.04 -0.56
N ASN A 21 52.75 27.31 0.73
CA ASN A 21 53.18 28.58 1.29
C ASN A 21 53.33 28.46 2.80
N ALA A 22 54.58 28.24 3.21
CA ALA A 22 55.06 28.57 4.54
C ALA A 22 55.76 29.94 4.43
N ASN A 23 55.51 30.83 5.38
CA ASN A 23 56.48 31.85 5.74
C ASN A 23 56.64 31.84 7.27
N PRO A 24 57.89 31.98 7.78
CA PRO A 24 58.26 31.63 9.13
C PRO A 24 58.23 32.85 10.06
N GLY A 25 57.89 32.63 11.32
CA GLY A 25 57.98 33.66 12.35
C GLY A 25 58.08 33.06 13.74
N ALA A 26 59.21 33.34 14.39
CA ALA A 26 59.43 33.32 15.83
C ALA A 26 59.60 31.95 16.53
N THR A 27 60.87 31.59 16.70
CA THR A 27 61.52 31.01 17.88
C THR A 27 60.62 30.66 19.08
N GLN A 28 60.58 29.38 19.47
CA GLN A 28 60.22 28.97 20.83
C GLN A 28 61.40 28.25 21.50
N LYS A 29 61.79 28.80 22.65
CA LYS A 29 62.71 28.21 23.62
C LYS A 29 62.11 26.91 24.15
N ALA A 30 62.97 25.90 24.32
CA ALA A 30 62.65 24.68 25.04
C ALA A 30 62.19 24.99 26.47
N VAL A 31 61.00 24.54 26.81
CA VAL A 31 60.55 24.32 28.19
C VAL A 31 60.25 22.83 28.30
N THR A 32 61.00 22.17 29.18
CA THR A 32 60.81 20.78 29.58
C THR A 32 59.53 20.66 30.38
N GLU A 33 58.46 20.13 29.78
CA GLU A 33 57.29 19.64 30.50
C GLU A 33 57.48 18.16 30.84
N SER A 34 57.26 17.83 32.12
CA SER A 34 57.19 16.47 32.64
C SER A 34 56.06 15.70 31.99
N ALA A 35 56.33 14.45 31.59
CA ALA A 35 55.34 13.54 31.04
C ALA A 35 54.14 13.38 32.00
N PRO A 36 52.88 13.47 31.50
CA PRO A 36 51.73 13.14 32.31
C PRO A 36 51.72 11.64 32.60
N THR A 37 51.43 11.30 33.86
CA THR A 37 51.13 9.94 34.33
C THR A 37 50.10 9.29 33.41
N PRO A 38 50.23 7.99 33.04
CA PRO A 38 49.23 7.34 32.22
C PRO A 38 47.90 7.35 32.99
N THR A 39 46.95 8.17 32.52
CA THR A 39 45.56 8.06 32.94
C THR A 39 45.13 6.64 32.59
N GLN A 40 44.77 5.85 33.61
CA GLN A 40 44.09 4.58 33.38
C GLN A 40 42.95 4.87 32.42
N LEU A 41 42.98 4.21 31.25
CA LEU A 41 41.79 4.08 30.43
C LEU A 41 40.73 3.44 31.31
N GLU A 42 39.82 4.25 31.84
CA GLU A 42 38.59 3.74 32.40
C GLU A 42 37.94 2.91 31.31
N VAL A 43 37.90 1.61 31.53
CA VAL A 43 37.09 0.69 30.75
C VAL A 43 35.65 1.18 30.92
N PHE A 44 35.10 1.81 29.88
CA PHE A 44 33.70 2.18 29.84
C PHE A 44 32.90 0.87 29.88
N VAL A 45 32.50 0.47 31.08
CA VAL A 45 31.45 -0.54 31.26
C VAL A 45 30.20 0.10 30.69
N PRO A 46 29.56 -0.44 29.63
CA PRO A 46 28.32 0.13 29.15
C PRO A 46 27.35 0.16 30.32
N ALA A 47 26.80 1.33 30.63
CA ALA A 47 25.64 1.42 31.52
C ALA A 47 24.61 0.41 31.01
N GLU A 48 24.09 -0.42 31.91
CA GLU A 48 23.06 -1.42 31.59
C GLU A 48 21.96 -0.76 30.76
N ASP A 49 21.71 -1.28 29.55
CA ASP A 49 20.65 -0.77 28.68
C ASP A 49 19.31 -1.38 29.14
N TYR A 50 18.54 -0.61 29.91
CA TYR A 50 17.27 -1.07 30.44
C TYR A 50 16.18 -1.19 29.38
N CYS A 51 16.30 -0.53 28.22
CA CYS A 51 15.39 -0.76 27.11
C CYS A 51 15.51 -2.23 26.66
N VAL A 52 16.74 -2.71 26.47
CA VAL A 52 16.99 -4.12 26.13
C VAL A 52 16.49 -5.03 27.25
N THR A 53 16.92 -4.79 28.49
CA THR A 53 16.57 -5.64 29.64
C THR A 53 15.06 -5.83 29.81
N CYS A 54 14.26 -4.76 29.62
CA CYS A 54 12.81 -4.83 29.72
C CYS A 54 12.16 -5.47 28.49
N HIS A 55 12.54 -5.05 27.29
CA HIS A 55 11.83 -5.44 26.06
C HIS A 55 12.20 -6.82 25.52
N THR A 56 13.34 -7.39 25.93
CA THR A 56 13.69 -8.79 25.61
C THR A 56 13.26 -9.79 26.69
N ASN A 57 12.64 -9.32 27.78
CA ASN A 57 12.16 -10.18 28.87
C ASN A 57 10.63 -10.31 28.83
N LYS A 58 10.17 -11.38 28.19
CA LYS A 58 8.74 -11.71 28.07
C LYS A 58 8.01 -11.71 29.41
N GLN A 59 8.59 -12.32 30.45
CA GLN A 59 7.92 -12.43 31.74
C GLN A 59 7.72 -11.06 32.39
N MET A 60 8.73 -10.19 32.30
CA MET A 60 8.65 -8.82 32.80
C MET A 60 7.58 -8.00 32.05
N LEU A 61 7.46 -8.17 30.73
CA LEU A 61 6.42 -7.51 29.95
C LEU A 61 5.02 -8.02 30.30
N ILE A 62 4.85 -9.33 30.52
CA ILE A 62 3.57 -9.92 30.95
C ILE A 62 3.14 -9.32 32.30
N GLU A 63 4.05 -9.26 33.27
CA GLU A 63 3.77 -8.71 34.61
C GLU A 63 3.40 -7.22 34.53
N ASN A 64 4.12 -6.43 33.73
CA ASN A 64 3.81 -5.01 33.51
C ASN A 64 2.51 -4.77 32.72
N ALA A 65 2.15 -5.68 31.82
CA ALA A 65 0.92 -5.59 31.04
C ALA A 65 -0.33 -5.89 31.88
N SER A 66 -0.24 -6.90 32.76
CA SER A 66 -1.34 -7.36 33.61
C SER A 66 -1.63 -6.45 34.81
N ALA A 67 -0.61 -5.74 35.33
CA ALA A 67 -0.78 -4.73 36.37
C ALA A 67 -1.61 -3.48 35.93
N ASN A 68 -1.89 -3.32 34.63
CA ASN A 68 -2.61 -2.18 34.05
C ASN A 68 -3.98 -2.56 33.43
N LEU A 69 -4.52 -3.74 33.74
CA LEU A 69 -5.80 -4.22 33.18
C LEU A 69 -7.03 -3.49 33.74
N GLU A 70 -6.94 -2.82 34.91
CA GLU A 70 -8.06 -2.05 35.48
C GLU A 70 -8.34 -0.71 34.74
N GLN A 71 -7.47 -0.30 33.80
CA GLN A 71 -7.58 1.02 33.13
C GLN A 71 -7.80 0.97 31.61
N ARG A 72 -7.89 -0.20 30.96
CA ARG A 72 -7.88 -0.32 29.49
C ARG A 72 -9.11 -1.00 28.89
N GLN A 73 -10.31 -0.71 29.39
CA GLN A 73 -11.54 -1.28 28.83
C GLN A 73 -12.13 -0.50 27.63
N GLU A 74 -11.53 0.61 27.18
CA GLU A 74 -12.17 1.47 26.17
C GLU A 74 -11.48 1.61 24.80
N GLU A 75 -10.25 1.10 24.59
CA GLU A 75 -9.55 1.32 23.33
C GLU A 75 -9.54 0.08 22.42
N SER A 76 -10.59 -0.10 21.62
CA SER A 76 -10.50 -0.51 20.20
C SER A 76 -11.86 -0.98 19.64
N ALA A 77 -12.72 -0.02 19.30
CA ALA A 77 -13.82 -0.26 18.37
C ALA A 77 -13.44 0.21 16.97
N PHE A 78 -12.36 -0.29 16.35
CA PHE A 78 -12.10 0.05 14.95
C PHE A 78 -13.03 -0.74 14.03
N VAL A 79 -13.85 -0.01 13.28
CA VAL A 79 -14.96 -0.52 12.46
C VAL A 79 -14.47 -0.99 11.08
N GLY A 80 -14.70 -2.26 10.78
CA GLY A 80 -15.43 -2.64 9.56
C GLY A 80 -14.68 -3.03 8.28
N LEU A 81 -13.35 -2.96 8.17
CA LEU A 81 -12.69 -3.26 6.87
C LEU A 81 -11.53 -4.27 6.90
N ALA A 82 -11.04 -4.65 8.08
CA ALA A 82 -9.96 -5.62 8.19
C ALA A 82 -10.49 -7.00 8.61
N ASN A 83 -9.96 -8.05 7.98
CA ASN A 83 -10.09 -9.40 8.51
C ASN A 83 -9.51 -9.41 9.92
N LYS A 84 -10.33 -9.66 10.95
CA LYS A 84 -9.88 -9.80 12.34
C LYS A 84 -8.82 -10.91 12.42
N THR A 85 -7.55 -10.56 12.41
CA THR A 85 -6.49 -11.38 12.96
C THR A 85 -6.67 -11.42 14.48
N GLU A 86 -6.30 -12.53 15.13
CA GLU A 86 -6.29 -12.58 16.60
C GLU A 86 -5.42 -11.44 17.11
N ALA A 87 -5.99 -10.60 17.98
CA ALA A 87 -5.30 -9.44 18.49
C ALA A 87 -4.12 -9.90 19.35
N LEU A 88 -2.93 -9.35 19.07
CA LEU A 88 -1.74 -9.59 19.88
C LEU A 88 -1.98 -9.13 21.32
N GLU A 89 -1.50 -9.91 22.27
CA GLU A 89 -1.46 -9.51 23.67
C GLU A 89 -0.61 -8.25 23.86
N ALA A 90 -0.90 -7.46 24.90
CA ALA A 90 -0.21 -6.18 25.10
C ALA A 90 1.33 -6.32 25.22
N TRP A 91 1.81 -7.44 25.77
CA TRP A 91 3.25 -7.72 25.85
C TRP A 91 3.85 -8.11 24.49
N GLU A 92 3.10 -8.81 23.63
CA GLU A 92 3.55 -9.24 22.30
C GLU A 92 3.79 -8.05 21.37
N LYS A 93 2.97 -7.00 21.51
CA LYS A 93 3.08 -5.80 20.67
C LYS A 93 4.42 -5.07 20.82
N VAL A 94 5.11 -5.24 21.94
CA VAL A 94 6.34 -4.50 22.29
C VAL A 94 7.54 -5.41 22.61
N PHE A 95 7.38 -6.73 22.52
CA PHE A 95 8.45 -7.68 22.78
C PHE A 95 9.48 -7.65 21.64
N VAL A 96 10.72 -7.39 21.98
CA VAL A 96 11.86 -7.46 21.06
C VAL A 96 12.47 -8.84 21.19
N ASP A 97 12.51 -9.58 20.08
CA ASP A 97 13.17 -10.88 20.06
C ASP A 97 14.67 -10.67 20.26
N PRO A 98 15.34 -11.39 21.19
CA PRO A 98 16.78 -11.24 21.42
C PRO A 98 17.63 -11.35 20.14
N THR A 99 17.18 -12.11 19.14
CA THR A 99 17.86 -12.22 17.84
C THR A 99 17.95 -10.90 17.08
N PHE A 100 17.06 -9.94 17.35
CA PHE A 100 17.14 -8.59 16.76
C PHE A 100 18.47 -7.92 17.09
N LEU A 101 18.99 -8.11 18.31
CA LEU A 101 20.27 -7.53 18.76
C LEU A 101 21.48 -8.08 17.99
N GLU A 102 21.31 -9.19 17.28
CA GLU A 102 22.32 -9.78 16.41
C GLU A 102 22.24 -9.24 14.97
N SER A 103 21.15 -8.56 14.62
CA SER A 103 20.95 -7.96 13.30
C SER A 103 21.71 -6.65 13.12
N GLU A 104 21.86 -6.19 11.87
CA GLU A 104 22.44 -4.88 11.54
C GLU A 104 21.68 -3.73 12.20
N HIS A 105 20.34 -3.81 12.25
CA HIS A 105 19.50 -2.81 12.89
C HIS A 105 19.65 -2.80 14.41
N GLY A 106 19.79 -3.97 15.04
CA GLY A 106 19.94 -4.11 16.49
C GLY A 106 21.31 -3.72 17.03
N GLN A 107 22.29 -3.48 16.16
CA GLN A 107 23.57 -2.86 16.58
C GLN A 107 23.40 -1.38 16.96
N ALA A 108 22.33 -0.72 16.49
CA ALA A 108 22.02 0.64 16.90
C ALA A 108 21.35 0.63 18.29
N ALA A 109 21.81 1.51 19.18
CA ALA A 109 21.13 1.70 20.47
C ALA A 109 19.68 2.13 20.23
N CYS A 110 18.73 1.58 21.00
CA CYS A 110 17.28 1.80 20.83
C CYS A 110 16.94 3.30 20.75
N LYS A 111 17.59 4.11 21.62
CA LYS A 111 17.39 5.56 21.70
C LYS A 111 17.78 6.33 20.43
N THR A 112 18.58 5.75 19.55
CA THR A 112 19.00 6.37 18.29
C THR A 112 17.80 6.63 17.39
N CYS A 113 16.87 5.67 17.35
CA CYS A 113 15.63 5.79 16.60
C CYS A 113 14.48 6.28 17.50
N HIS A 114 14.34 5.68 18.67
CA HIS A 114 13.19 5.86 19.54
C HIS A 114 13.34 6.98 20.58
N GLY A 115 14.53 7.51 20.88
CA GLY A 115 14.72 8.43 22.01
C GLY A 115 14.57 7.74 23.37
N GLY A 116 14.01 8.44 24.36
CA GLY A 116 13.88 7.92 25.72
C GLY A 116 15.19 7.88 26.54
N ASP A 117 15.13 7.25 27.70
CA ASP A 117 16.26 7.07 28.63
C ASP A 117 16.55 5.59 28.90
N SER A 118 17.56 5.06 28.22
CA SER A 118 18.00 3.67 28.36
C SER A 118 18.69 3.37 29.71
N THR A 119 18.96 4.39 30.53
CA THR A 119 19.64 4.23 31.84
C THR A 119 18.66 4.12 33.01
N SER A 120 17.36 4.35 32.77
CA SER A 120 16.32 4.22 33.78
C SER A 120 15.65 2.85 33.77
N LYS A 121 15.49 2.26 34.98
CA LYS A 121 14.63 1.08 35.22
C LYS A 121 13.15 1.43 35.38
N ASP A 122 12.85 2.68 35.69
CA ASP A 122 11.50 3.18 35.87
C ASP A 122 10.87 3.43 34.49
N LYS A 123 9.68 2.85 34.25
CA LYS A 123 9.02 2.81 32.94
C LYS A 123 8.67 4.22 32.44
N GLU A 124 8.09 5.04 33.30
CA GLU A 124 7.66 6.39 33.00
C GLU A 124 8.86 7.26 32.63
N THR A 125 9.94 7.15 33.41
CA THR A 125 11.19 7.87 33.15
C THR A 125 11.87 7.38 31.86
N ALA A 126 11.95 6.06 31.64
CA ALA A 126 12.57 5.46 30.46
C ALA A 126 11.84 5.83 29.16
N HIS A 127 10.51 5.92 29.21
CA HIS A 127 9.67 6.27 28.07
C HIS A 127 9.42 7.77 27.90
N ASN A 128 10.00 8.63 28.74
CA ASN A 128 9.87 10.07 28.57
C ASN A 128 10.50 10.51 27.24
N ASN A 129 9.73 11.19 26.39
CA ASN A 129 10.11 11.60 25.03
C ASN A 129 10.46 10.43 24.08
N ILE A 130 9.86 9.25 24.25
CA ILE A 130 9.98 8.17 23.27
C ILE A 130 9.18 8.51 21.99
N ASN A 131 9.79 8.30 20.84
CA ASN A 131 9.13 8.25 19.55
C ASN A 131 8.73 6.81 19.22
N MET A 132 7.44 6.50 19.33
CA MET A 132 6.92 5.16 19.04
C MET A 132 6.88 4.82 17.55
N LYS A 133 6.88 5.83 16.65
CA LYS A 133 6.88 5.67 15.19
C LYS A 133 8.04 6.43 14.55
N PRO A 134 9.29 6.01 14.79
CA PRO A 134 10.48 6.72 14.32
C PRO A 134 10.59 6.75 12.78
N ASP A 135 9.92 5.84 12.11
CA ASP A 135 9.82 5.70 10.66
C ASP A 135 8.88 6.73 9.99
N GLN A 136 8.15 7.55 10.77
CA GLN A 136 7.45 8.74 10.24
C GLN A 136 8.42 9.79 9.68
N ASN A 137 9.70 9.74 10.06
CA ASN A 137 10.76 10.52 9.44
C ASN A 137 11.82 9.57 8.85
N PRO A 138 11.52 8.89 7.72
CA PRO A 138 12.36 7.83 7.19
C PRO A 138 13.71 8.37 6.70
N GLN A 139 13.81 9.65 6.34
CA GLN A 139 15.09 10.28 6.00
C GLN A 139 16.05 10.34 7.19
N LYS A 140 15.53 10.63 8.38
CA LYS A 140 16.33 10.65 9.61
C LYS A 140 16.71 9.24 10.09
N THR A 141 15.80 8.29 9.95
CA THR A 141 15.94 6.97 10.60
C THR A 141 16.46 5.88 9.66
N CYS A 142 16.00 5.85 8.42
CA CYS A 142 16.35 4.83 7.43
C CYS A 142 17.31 5.35 6.34
N GLY A 143 17.27 6.66 6.05
CA GLY A 143 17.92 7.28 4.87
C GLY A 143 19.42 7.05 4.78
N ASN A 144 20.13 6.97 5.91
CA ASN A 144 21.59 6.74 5.90
C ASN A 144 22.00 5.41 5.26
N CYS A 145 21.12 4.40 5.28
CA CYS A 145 21.38 3.07 4.71
C CYS A 145 20.46 2.74 3.53
N HIS A 146 19.26 3.31 3.49
CA HIS A 146 18.21 3.02 2.50
C HIS A 146 17.85 4.24 1.65
N GLN A 147 18.83 5.11 1.37
CA GLN A 147 18.61 6.40 0.72
C GLN A 147 17.75 6.31 -0.55
N ASP A 148 18.01 5.34 -1.43
CA ASP A 148 17.32 5.22 -2.72
C ASP A 148 15.80 5.06 -2.53
N ILE A 149 15.38 4.14 -1.65
CA ILE A 149 13.96 3.87 -1.38
C ILE A 149 13.34 5.02 -0.59
N VAL A 150 14.07 5.61 0.35
CA VAL A 150 13.59 6.73 1.15
C VAL A 150 13.31 7.97 0.29
N VAL A 151 14.10 8.19 -0.76
CA VAL A 151 13.89 9.30 -1.71
C VAL A 151 12.72 9.02 -2.65
N SER A 152 12.51 7.77 -3.06
CA SER A 152 11.45 7.41 -4.02
C SER A 152 10.07 7.24 -3.35
N PHE A 153 10.01 6.73 -2.13
CA PHE A 153 8.77 6.37 -1.44
C PHE A 153 7.73 7.50 -1.34
N PRO A 154 8.13 8.77 -1.12
CA PRO A 154 7.19 9.90 -1.16
C PRO A 154 6.44 10.06 -2.48
N ASN A 155 6.92 9.47 -3.58
CA ASN A 155 6.26 9.47 -4.89
C ASN A 155 5.36 8.25 -5.13
N SER A 156 5.28 7.32 -4.17
CA SER A 156 4.40 6.16 -4.25
C SER A 156 2.95 6.53 -3.97
N LEU A 157 2.01 5.78 -4.54
CA LEU A 157 0.59 5.92 -4.20
C LEU A 157 0.26 5.51 -2.75
N HIS A 158 1.08 4.64 -2.16
CA HIS A 158 0.95 4.24 -0.75
C HIS A 158 1.29 5.40 0.21
N SER A 159 2.22 6.27 -0.17
CA SER A 159 2.53 7.49 0.59
C SER A 159 1.59 8.64 0.23
N THR A 160 1.40 8.93 -1.06
CA THR A 160 0.66 10.13 -1.49
C THR A 160 -0.84 10.00 -1.35
N GLN A 161 -1.40 8.80 -1.53
CA GLN A 161 -2.85 8.57 -1.63
C GLN A 161 -3.54 9.40 -2.73
N ASN A 162 -2.79 9.93 -3.70
CA ASN A 162 -3.28 10.89 -4.70
C ASN A 162 -4.50 10.40 -5.50
N GLY A 163 -4.66 9.09 -5.67
CA GLY A 163 -5.84 8.51 -6.32
C GLY A 163 -7.17 8.87 -5.64
N PHE A 164 -7.19 8.96 -4.31
CA PHE A 164 -8.38 9.34 -3.56
C PHE A 164 -8.67 10.83 -3.74
N TYR A 165 -7.65 11.68 -3.53
CA TYR A 165 -7.77 13.12 -3.72
C TYR A 165 -8.21 13.47 -5.13
N GLN A 166 -7.66 12.82 -6.17
CA GLN A 166 -8.13 13.05 -7.53
C GLN A 166 -9.61 12.69 -7.72
N ALA A 167 -10.04 11.54 -7.21
CA ALA A 167 -11.43 11.11 -7.34
C ALA A 167 -12.40 12.04 -6.59
N MET A 168 -11.99 12.56 -5.43
CA MET A 168 -12.77 13.50 -4.62
C MET A 168 -12.82 14.88 -5.25
N TYR A 169 -11.66 15.46 -5.56
CA TYR A 169 -11.56 16.81 -6.12
C TYR A 169 -12.13 16.93 -7.53
N THR A 170 -12.03 15.88 -8.35
CA THR A 170 -12.70 15.88 -9.67
C THR A 170 -14.22 16.01 -9.53
N ARG A 171 -14.80 15.46 -8.45
CA ARG A 171 -16.23 15.62 -8.15
C ARG A 171 -16.55 16.91 -7.40
N SER A 172 -15.56 17.75 -7.13
CA SER A 172 -15.68 18.91 -6.27
C SER A 172 -15.17 20.20 -6.92
N VAL A 173 -15.10 21.27 -6.14
CA VAL A 173 -14.52 22.57 -6.48
C VAL A 173 -13.47 22.96 -5.44
N PRO A 174 -12.46 23.78 -5.79
CA PRO A 174 -11.36 24.12 -4.87
C PRO A 174 -11.81 24.65 -3.50
N ASP A 175 -12.89 25.42 -3.45
CA ASP A 175 -13.43 25.99 -2.21
C ASP A 175 -13.89 24.92 -1.20
N ASN A 176 -14.26 23.73 -1.69
CA ASN A 176 -14.69 22.59 -0.87
C ASN A 176 -13.54 21.69 -0.43
N HIS A 177 -12.35 21.82 -1.02
CA HIS A 177 -11.22 20.92 -0.74
C HIS A 177 -10.81 20.90 0.74
N PRO A 178 -10.77 22.02 1.48
CA PRO A 178 -10.42 21.98 2.91
C PRO A 178 -11.33 21.07 3.74
N ALA A 179 -12.65 21.09 3.50
CA ALA A 179 -13.60 20.23 4.20
C ALA A 179 -13.45 18.75 3.79
N LEU A 180 -13.15 18.51 2.51
CA LEU A 180 -12.86 17.17 2.00
C LEU A 180 -11.55 16.60 2.58
N ASP A 181 -10.54 17.44 2.78
CA ASP A 181 -9.25 17.06 3.38
C ASP A 181 -9.42 16.69 4.85
N GLU A 182 -10.22 17.45 5.58
CA GLU A 182 -10.63 17.13 6.95
C GLU A 182 -11.36 15.78 7.01
N ALA A 183 -12.37 15.59 6.16
CA ALA A 183 -13.09 14.32 6.07
C ALA A 183 -12.17 13.13 5.74
N PHE A 184 -11.22 13.32 4.82
CA PHE A 184 -10.26 12.29 4.45
C PHE A 184 -9.29 11.97 5.61
N ALA A 185 -8.77 12.99 6.28
CA ALA A 185 -7.87 12.83 7.41
C ALA A 185 -8.53 12.06 8.56
N GLU A 186 -9.81 12.33 8.81
CA GLU A 186 -10.58 11.68 9.88
C GLU A 186 -10.99 10.24 9.54
N ASN A 187 -11.44 9.97 8.31
CA ASN A 187 -12.11 8.70 7.99
C ASN A 187 -11.29 7.72 7.14
N CYS A 188 -10.31 8.22 6.37
CA CYS A 188 -9.66 7.43 5.31
C CYS A 188 -8.15 7.30 5.51
N ALA A 189 -7.51 8.31 6.11
CA ALA A 189 -6.07 8.35 6.29
C ALA A 189 -5.53 7.28 7.26
N SER A 190 -6.40 6.50 7.92
CA SER A 190 -5.98 5.34 8.73
C SER A 190 -5.23 4.28 7.92
N CYS A 191 -5.41 4.24 6.60
CA CYS A 191 -4.68 3.35 5.69
C CYS A 191 -3.37 3.96 5.15
N HIS A 192 -3.06 5.22 5.47
CA HIS A 192 -1.79 5.84 5.13
C HIS A 192 -0.65 5.10 5.82
N THR A 193 0.37 4.73 5.06
CA THR A 193 1.39 3.79 5.52
C THR A 193 2.78 4.43 5.57
N THR A 194 3.61 3.86 6.42
CA THR A 194 5.02 4.19 6.60
C THR A 194 5.88 2.93 6.39
N CYS A 195 7.21 3.06 6.42
CA CYS A 195 8.08 1.89 6.26
C CYS A 195 7.82 0.82 7.34
N GLY A 196 7.54 1.26 8.57
CA GLY A 196 7.30 0.40 9.72
C GLY A 196 5.99 -0.38 9.63
N ASP A 197 4.93 0.21 9.07
CA ASP A 197 3.61 -0.43 8.93
C ASP A 197 3.62 -1.67 7.99
N CYS A 198 4.69 -1.88 7.23
CA CYS A 198 4.92 -3.09 6.43
C CYS A 198 6.12 -3.90 6.91
N HIS A 199 7.23 -3.25 7.28
CA HIS A 199 8.49 -3.96 7.51
C HIS A 199 8.81 -4.22 8.99
N ILE A 200 8.08 -3.64 9.95
CA ILE A 200 8.42 -3.72 11.38
C ILE A 200 7.22 -4.13 12.22
N SER A 201 6.08 -3.48 12.01
CA SER A 201 4.85 -3.65 12.78
C SER A 201 3.63 -3.81 11.89
N GLN A 202 2.62 -4.47 12.43
CA GLN A 202 1.27 -4.46 11.90
C GLN A 202 0.72 -3.03 11.90
N PRO A 203 -0.11 -2.65 10.92
CA PRO A 203 -0.80 -1.37 10.93
C PRO A 203 -1.70 -1.21 12.17
N ASN A 204 -1.87 0.03 12.63
CA ASN A 204 -2.74 0.34 13.77
C ASN A 204 -4.20 -0.08 13.53
N THR A 205 -4.65 -0.11 12.27
CA THR A 205 -6.01 -0.50 11.88
C THR A 205 -6.39 -1.93 12.26
N ILE A 206 -5.40 -2.80 12.53
CA ILE A 206 -5.61 -4.17 13.02
C ILE A 206 -5.08 -4.39 14.44
N GLY A 207 -4.85 -3.30 15.18
CA GLY A 207 -4.42 -3.33 16.58
C GLY A 207 -2.90 -3.21 16.78
N GLY A 208 -2.11 -3.11 15.71
CA GLY A 208 -0.66 -2.89 15.78
C GLY A 208 0.13 -4.04 16.40
N GLY A 209 1.43 -3.78 16.64
CA GLY A 209 2.37 -4.73 17.24
C GLY A 209 3.40 -5.26 16.25
N LEU A 210 4.52 -5.77 16.76
CA LEU A 210 5.67 -6.16 15.94
C LEU A 210 5.37 -7.42 15.11
N LEU A 211 5.83 -7.42 13.84
CA LEU A 211 5.64 -8.56 12.93
C LEU A 211 6.50 -9.76 13.31
N ASN A 212 7.72 -9.51 13.76
CA ASN A 212 8.72 -10.54 14.04
C ASN A 212 9.67 -10.14 15.18
N GLY A 213 9.11 -9.70 16.32
CA GLY A 213 9.91 -9.30 17.49
C GLY A 213 10.95 -8.21 17.16
N HIS A 214 10.53 -7.21 16.40
CA HIS A 214 11.36 -6.10 15.89
C HIS A 214 12.44 -6.44 14.86
N ASN A 215 12.57 -7.71 14.46
CA ASN A 215 13.35 -8.05 13.27
C ASN A 215 12.69 -7.45 12.03
N VAL A 216 13.36 -6.48 11.41
CA VAL A 216 12.88 -5.82 10.19
C VAL A 216 12.74 -6.85 9.06
N VAL A 217 11.53 -7.04 8.56
CA VAL A 217 11.24 -8.03 7.52
C VAL A 217 11.41 -7.41 6.14
N LYS A 218 12.29 -7.97 5.32
CA LYS A 218 12.48 -7.51 3.93
C LYS A 218 11.21 -7.71 3.08
N THR A 219 10.59 -8.88 3.20
CA THR A 219 9.34 -9.20 2.53
C THR A 219 8.23 -9.24 3.58
N PRO A 220 7.25 -8.32 3.52
CA PRO A 220 6.22 -8.22 4.54
C PRO A 220 5.23 -9.41 4.42
N PRO A 221 4.74 -9.95 5.54
CA PRO A 221 3.71 -11.00 5.51
C PRO A 221 2.38 -10.43 5.05
N MET A 222 1.81 -10.98 3.97
CA MET A 222 0.60 -10.47 3.32
C MET A 222 -0.58 -10.26 4.27
N THR A 223 -0.89 -11.26 5.11
CA THR A 223 -2.10 -11.24 5.94
C THR A 223 -2.07 -10.13 7.00
N GLN A 224 -0.89 -9.86 7.54
CA GLN A 224 -0.70 -8.90 8.64
C GLN A 224 -0.37 -7.47 8.15
N THR A 225 -0.10 -7.30 6.86
CA THR A 225 0.32 -6.00 6.29
C THR A 225 -0.60 -5.60 5.13
N CYS A 226 -0.48 -6.25 3.98
CA CYS A 226 -1.24 -5.92 2.78
C CYS A 226 -2.75 -6.00 3.02
N THR A 227 -3.23 -7.12 3.60
CA THR A 227 -4.68 -7.30 3.84
C THR A 227 -5.19 -6.58 5.09
N ALA A 228 -4.32 -5.94 5.87
CA ALA A 228 -4.78 -5.05 6.94
C ALA A 228 -5.53 -3.85 6.36
N CYS A 229 -5.07 -3.31 5.23
CA CYS A 229 -5.72 -2.21 4.51
C CYS A 229 -6.54 -2.68 3.30
N HIS A 230 -6.08 -3.73 2.60
CA HIS A 230 -6.74 -4.25 1.39
C HIS A 230 -7.65 -5.47 1.66
N GLY A 231 -7.96 -5.78 2.91
CA GLY A 231 -8.60 -7.03 3.32
C GLY A 231 -10.06 -7.20 2.90
N SER A 232 -10.90 -6.18 3.11
CA SER A 232 -12.36 -6.27 2.92
C SER A 232 -12.79 -6.69 1.52
N ARG A 233 -12.11 -6.18 0.48
CA ARG A 233 -12.41 -6.49 -0.92
C ARG A 233 -11.36 -7.40 -1.53
N VAL A 234 -10.13 -6.90 -1.67
CA VAL A 234 -9.06 -7.59 -2.38
C VAL A 234 -8.65 -8.86 -1.65
N GLY A 235 -8.41 -8.79 -0.34
CA GLY A 235 -8.04 -9.96 0.46
C GLY A 235 -9.12 -11.03 0.47
N ASN A 236 -10.40 -10.65 0.58
CA ASN A 236 -11.50 -11.60 0.58
C ASN A 236 -11.71 -12.27 -0.78
N GLU A 237 -11.57 -11.54 -1.88
CA GLU A 237 -11.57 -12.10 -3.23
C GLU A 237 -10.38 -13.06 -3.45
N TYR A 238 -9.17 -12.62 -3.07
CA TYR A 238 -7.94 -13.35 -3.32
C TYR A 238 -7.85 -14.65 -2.52
N LEU A 239 -8.31 -14.62 -1.28
CA LEU A 239 -8.30 -15.76 -0.37
C LEU A 239 -9.59 -16.59 -0.40
N GLY A 240 -10.59 -16.20 -1.20
CA GLY A 240 -11.85 -16.94 -1.32
C GLY A 240 -12.68 -16.92 -0.04
N LYS A 241 -12.74 -15.78 0.65
CA LYS A 241 -13.51 -15.60 1.88
C LYS A 241 -14.94 -15.13 1.64
N ASN A 242 -15.28 -14.77 0.40
CA ASN A 242 -16.66 -14.44 0.02
C ASN A 242 -17.48 -15.72 -0.11
N GLU A 243 -18.67 -15.74 0.50
CA GLU A 243 -19.55 -16.91 0.49
C GLU A 243 -19.88 -17.36 -0.94
N GLY A 244 -19.77 -18.66 -1.19
CA GLY A 244 -20.09 -19.26 -2.50
C GLY A 244 -19.08 -18.97 -3.61
N LEU A 245 -18.01 -18.21 -3.34
CA LEU A 245 -16.96 -17.89 -4.31
C LEU A 245 -15.65 -18.60 -3.93
N VAL A 246 -14.89 -18.97 -4.96
CA VAL A 246 -13.59 -19.63 -4.79
C VAL A 246 -12.46 -18.60 -4.74
N ALA A 247 -11.37 -18.96 -4.06
CA ALA A 247 -10.15 -18.17 -4.02
C ALA A 247 -9.48 -18.07 -5.39
N ASP A 248 -8.71 -17.01 -5.61
CA ASP A 248 -7.87 -16.84 -6.79
C ASP A 248 -6.98 -18.09 -7.01
N ILE A 249 -6.82 -18.51 -8.26
CA ILE A 249 -6.00 -19.68 -8.60
C ILE A 249 -4.52 -19.48 -8.22
N HIS A 250 -3.99 -18.26 -8.32
CA HIS A 250 -2.63 -17.91 -7.93
C HIS A 250 -2.43 -18.07 -6.42
N SER A 251 -3.44 -17.71 -5.62
CA SER A 251 -3.45 -17.95 -4.19
C SER A 251 -3.63 -19.43 -3.84
N SER A 252 -4.73 -20.03 -4.29
CA SER A 252 -5.17 -21.35 -3.82
C SER A 252 -4.26 -22.49 -4.26
N GLN A 253 -3.82 -22.50 -5.52
CA GLN A 253 -3.01 -23.57 -6.10
C GLN A 253 -1.51 -23.30 -5.98
N PHE A 254 -1.10 -22.03 -6.12
CA PHE A 254 0.32 -21.66 -6.20
C PHE A 254 0.85 -20.96 -4.95
N LYS A 255 0.00 -20.67 -3.96
CA LYS A 255 0.38 -20.02 -2.70
C LYS A 255 1.14 -18.71 -2.94
N MET A 256 0.77 -17.98 -3.99
CA MET A 256 1.40 -16.71 -4.31
C MET A 256 0.94 -15.64 -3.31
N GLU A 257 1.90 -14.97 -2.70
CA GLU A 257 1.68 -13.76 -1.91
C GLU A 257 1.54 -12.54 -2.83
N CYS A 258 0.99 -11.42 -2.35
CA CYS A 258 0.81 -10.20 -3.15
C CYS A 258 2.10 -9.76 -3.87
N THR A 259 3.25 -9.90 -3.21
CA THR A 259 4.56 -9.50 -3.75
C THR A 259 5.07 -10.37 -4.90
N ALA A 260 4.42 -11.50 -5.19
CA ALA A 260 4.71 -12.30 -6.38
C ALA A 260 4.28 -11.59 -7.67
N CYS A 261 3.26 -10.72 -7.59
CA CYS A 261 2.80 -9.89 -8.70
C CYS A 261 3.19 -8.41 -8.52
N HIS A 262 3.09 -7.90 -7.29
CA HIS A 262 3.41 -6.51 -6.96
C HIS A 262 4.85 -6.39 -6.46
N THR A 263 5.78 -6.02 -7.33
CA THR A 263 7.21 -5.92 -6.97
C THR A 263 7.47 -4.80 -5.97
N GLY A 264 8.57 -4.91 -5.22
CA GLY A 264 8.99 -3.86 -4.29
C GLY A 264 9.17 -2.49 -4.97
N THR A 265 9.60 -2.47 -6.25
CA THR A 265 9.70 -1.25 -7.03
C THR A 265 8.34 -0.58 -7.23
N SER A 266 7.30 -1.31 -7.61
CA SER A 266 5.97 -0.70 -7.84
C SER A 266 5.25 -0.34 -6.54
N LEU A 267 5.57 -1.01 -5.43
CA LEU A 267 5.05 -0.70 -4.11
C LEU A 267 5.72 0.55 -3.51
N HIS A 268 7.02 0.73 -3.73
CA HIS A 268 7.82 1.84 -3.19
C HIS A 268 7.95 3.05 -4.11
N ASP A 269 7.54 2.94 -5.37
CA ASP A 269 7.54 4.08 -6.30
C ASP A 269 6.42 3.91 -7.32
N SER A 270 5.63 4.96 -7.47
CA SER A 270 4.59 5.06 -8.51
C SER A 270 4.91 6.18 -9.49
N SER A 271 6.14 6.70 -9.46
CA SER A 271 6.64 7.80 -10.29
C SER A 271 5.74 9.04 -10.24
N GLY A 272 5.12 9.31 -9.08
CA GLY A 272 4.21 10.44 -8.89
C GLY A 272 2.85 10.29 -9.59
N ALA A 273 2.47 9.06 -9.98
CA ALA A 273 1.16 8.78 -10.56
C ALA A 273 0.03 9.28 -9.65
N ASN A 274 -1.03 9.78 -10.28
CA ASN A 274 -2.22 10.25 -9.62
C ASN A 274 -3.33 9.20 -9.58
N HIS A 275 -3.10 8.02 -10.19
CA HIS A 275 -4.02 6.90 -10.15
C HIS A 275 -3.27 5.56 -10.28
N ARG A 276 -3.76 4.50 -9.63
CA ARG A 276 -3.20 3.13 -9.70
C ARG A 276 -3.18 2.47 -11.09
N TYR A 277 -3.67 3.17 -12.10
CA TYR A 277 -3.80 2.68 -13.47
C TYR A 277 -3.30 3.75 -14.45
N GLU A 278 -2.41 4.62 -13.99
CA GLU A 278 -1.63 5.53 -14.81
C GLU A 278 -0.31 4.85 -15.17
N GLY A 279 0.24 5.14 -16.35
CA GLY A 279 1.43 4.48 -16.88
C GLY A 279 1.19 3.03 -17.31
N GLU A 280 2.28 2.28 -17.50
CA GLU A 280 2.25 0.90 -17.96
C GLU A 280 1.39 0.00 -17.07
N GLN A 281 0.78 -1.03 -17.66
CA GLN A 281 0.06 -2.02 -16.89
C GLN A 281 1.04 -2.87 -16.09
N SER A 282 1.08 -2.66 -14.77
CA SER A 282 1.86 -3.46 -13.84
C SER A 282 1.05 -3.78 -12.58
N PRO A 283 0.88 -5.06 -12.20
CA PRO A 283 1.29 -6.26 -12.94
C PRO A 283 0.46 -6.51 -14.20
N ALA A 284 1.05 -7.11 -15.23
CA ALA A 284 0.33 -7.60 -16.40
C ALA A 284 0.27 -9.13 -16.45
N CYS A 285 -0.88 -9.70 -16.82
CA CYS A 285 -1.04 -11.15 -16.94
C CYS A 285 0.01 -11.76 -17.89
N ILE A 286 0.34 -11.04 -18.97
CA ILE A 286 1.28 -11.46 -20.01
C ILE A 286 2.76 -11.42 -19.57
N ASP A 287 3.08 -10.88 -18.39
CA ASP A 287 4.44 -10.93 -17.84
C ASP A 287 4.82 -12.37 -17.47
N CYS A 288 3.87 -13.12 -16.90
CA CYS A 288 3.99 -14.53 -16.56
C CYS A 288 3.40 -15.45 -17.64
N HIS A 289 2.27 -15.06 -18.26
CA HIS A 289 1.57 -15.87 -19.25
C HIS A 289 2.02 -15.56 -20.69
N GLN A 290 3.34 -15.57 -20.93
CA GLN A 290 3.95 -15.12 -22.19
C GLN A 290 3.54 -15.92 -23.44
N LYS A 291 2.96 -17.11 -23.26
CA LYS A 291 2.44 -17.96 -24.33
C LYS A 291 1.01 -17.58 -24.77
N PHE A 292 0.32 -16.78 -23.96
CA PHE A 292 -1.08 -16.39 -24.18
C PHE A 292 -1.17 -14.86 -24.34
N GLY A 293 -2.22 -14.38 -25.02
CA GLY A 293 -2.43 -12.97 -25.33
C GLY A 293 -1.43 -12.37 -26.33
N ARG A 294 -0.79 -13.19 -27.18
CA ARG A 294 0.23 -12.78 -28.17
C ARG A 294 0.02 -13.49 -29.52
N VAL A 295 0.79 -13.13 -30.55
CA VAL A 295 0.65 -13.60 -31.95
C VAL A 295 0.64 -15.14 -32.11
N ASN A 296 1.21 -15.90 -31.16
CA ASN A 296 1.26 -17.37 -31.21
C ASN A 296 0.35 -18.04 -30.17
N ASP A 297 -0.68 -17.34 -29.69
CA ASP A 297 -1.66 -17.92 -28.79
C ASP A 297 -2.45 -19.03 -29.49
N VAL A 298 -2.50 -20.19 -28.84
CA VAL A 298 -3.22 -21.37 -29.34
C VAL A 298 -4.70 -21.35 -29.00
N VAL A 299 -5.16 -20.42 -28.16
CA VAL A 299 -6.56 -20.23 -27.78
C VAL A 299 -7.19 -19.22 -28.75
N PRO A 300 -8.07 -19.64 -29.68
CA PRO A 300 -8.64 -18.76 -30.70
C PRO A 300 -9.36 -17.55 -30.12
N GLU A 301 -10.03 -17.71 -28.97
CA GLU A 301 -10.79 -16.67 -28.30
C GLU A 301 -9.91 -15.49 -27.87
N HIS A 302 -8.65 -15.72 -27.50
CA HIS A 302 -7.72 -14.65 -27.16
C HIS A 302 -7.34 -13.80 -28.38
N GLN A 303 -7.29 -14.39 -29.58
CA GLN A 303 -7.03 -13.66 -30.83
C GLN A 303 -8.28 -12.91 -31.31
N ILE A 304 -9.45 -13.54 -31.22
CA ILE A 304 -10.73 -12.93 -31.66
C ILE A 304 -11.09 -11.70 -30.82
N HIS A 305 -10.79 -11.73 -29.52
CA HIS A 305 -11.09 -10.66 -28.57
C HIS A 305 -9.89 -9.78 -28.22
N GLN A 306 -8.76 -9.97 -28.90
CA GLN A 306 -7.56 -9.18 -28.68
C GLN A 306 -7.87 -7.68 -28.76
N ASP A 307 -7.32 -6.91 -27.81
CA ASP A 307 -7.51 -5.46 -27.67
C ASP A 307 -8.96 -4.99 -27.49
N LYS A 308 -9.94 -5.91 -27.43
CA LYS A 308 -11.34 -5.61 -27.14
C LYS A 308 -11.68 -5.87 -25.68
N LEU A 309 -11.23 -7.00 -25.12
CA LEU A 309 -11.56 -7.41 -23.76
C LEU A 309 -10.30 -7.46 -22.90
N SER A 310 -10.36 -6.93 -21.68
CA SER A 310 -9.32 -7.20 -20.68
C SER A 310 -9.33 -8.67 -20.26
N CYS A 311 -8.19 -9.22 -19.82
CA CYS A 311 -8.10 -10.62 -19.39
C CYS A 311 -9.11 -10.95 -18.29
N GLN A 312 -9.37 -10.00 -17.38
CA GLN A 312 -10.32 -10.15 -16.29
C GLN A 312 -11.75 -10.37 -16.79
N THR A 313 -12.13 -9.85 -17.96
CA THR A 313 -13.46 -10.10 -18.55
C THR A 313 -13.75 -11.59 -18.74
N CYS A 314 -12.74 -12.39 -19.07
CA CYS A 314 -12.89 -13.83 -19.19
C CYS A 314 -12.46 -14.57 -17.93
N HIS A 315 -11.49 -14.06 -17.18
CA HIS A 315 -10.80 -14.83 -16.14
C HIS A 315 -11.18 -14.47 -14.71
N THR A 316 -12.02 -13.47 -14.47
CA THR A 316 -12.55 -13.17 -13.14
C THR A 316 -13.89 -13.88 -12.92
N ILE A 317 -14.19 -14.26 -11.69
CA ILE A 317 -15.56 -14.66 -11.29
C ILE A 317 -16.27 -13.48 -10.65
N ALA A 318 -17.55 -13.63 -10.28
CA ALA A 318 -18.28 -12.57 -9.59
C ALA A 318 -17.52 -12.03 -8.35
N TYR A 319 -17.65 -10.74 -8.08
CA TYR A 319 -16.86 -10.02 -7.09
C TYR A 319 -17.68 -8.96 -6.36
N THR A 320 -17.11 -8.42 -5.28
CA THR A 320 -17.81 -7.51 -4.38
C THR A 320 -17.92 -6.10 -4.97
N SER A 321 -19.15 -5.60 -5.08
CA SER A 321 -19.48 -4.19 -5.28
C SER A 321 -20.06 -3.61 -4.00
N CYS A 322 -19.88 -2.32 -3.75
CA CYS A 322 -20.43 -1.65 -2.58
C CYS A 322 -21.16 -0.39 -3.00
N ASP A 323 -22.10 0.04 -2.18
CA ASP A 323 -22.99 1.16 -2.48
C ASP A 323 -23.19 2.10 -1.29
N GLY A 324 -23.44 3.38 -1.59
CA GLY A 324 -23.89 4.38 -0.63
C GLY A 324 -23.03 4.57 0.62
N CYS A 325 -21.73 4.89 0.48
CA CYS A 325 -20.91 5.21 1.64
C CYS A 325 -21.29 6.61 2.16
N HIS A 326 -21.62 6.70 3.46
CA HIS A 326 -21.84 7.96 4.16
C HIS A 326 -20.91 8.06 5.36
N LEU A 327 -20.19 9.17 5.45
CA LEU A 327 -19.24 9.43 6.53
C LEU A 327 -19.91 10.15 7.70
N SER A 328 -19.40 9.89 8.90
CA SER A 328 -19.73 10.65 10.10
C SER A 328 -18.54 11.51 10.53
N ASN A 329 -18.81 12.57 11.29
CA ASN A 329 -17.75 13.31 11.99
C ASN A 329 -17.13 12.43 13.07
N VAL A 330 -15.88 12.73 13.44
CA VAL A 330 -15.24 12.15 14.62
C VAL A 330 -16.07 12.44 15.87
N ASP A 331 -16.34 11.40 16.65
CA ASP A 331 -17.06 11.53 17.92
C ASP A 331 -16.18 12.09 19.05
N ASN A 332 -16.78 12.31 20.23
CA ASN A 332 -16.05 12.82 21.40
C ASN A 332 -14.92 11.90 21.90
N ALA A 333 -14.89 10.64 21.46
CA ALA A 333 -13.84 9.67 21.76
C ALA A 333 -12.74 9.64 20.68
N GLY A 334 -12.81 10.52 19.67
CA GLY A 334 -11.83 10.55 18.59
C GLY A 334 -12.09 9.50 17.50
N GLN A 335 -13.29 8.91 17.45
CA GLN A 335 -13.62 7.83 16.54
C GLN A 335 -14.52 8.30 15.40
N SER A 336 -14.05 8.13 14.16
CA SER A 336 -14.84 8.29 12.95
C SER A 336 -15.61 7.01 12.64
N SER A 337 -16.77 7.12 11.98
CA SER A 337 -17.50 5.95 11.47
C SER A 337 -18.09 6.23 10.10
N PHE A 338 -18.35 5.17 9.35
CA PHE A 338 -19.05 5.25 8.08
C PHE A 338 -20.13 4.17 8.01
N THR A 339 -21.13 4.42 7.18
CA THR A 339 -22.15 3.43 6.83
C THR A 339 -22.06 3.10 5.35
N MET A 340 -22.49 1.89 4.97
CA MET A 340 -22.67 1.50 3.58
C MET A 340 -24.11 1.08 3.40
N ALA A 341 -24.75 1.50 2.31
CA ALA A 341 -26.12 1.14 1.99
C ALA A 341 -26.23 -0.34 1.63
N ASP A 342 -25.30 -0.86 0.83
CA ASP A 342 -25.29 -2.26 0.40
C ASP A 342 -23.88 -2.76 0.05
N THR A 343 -23.68 -4.07 0.10
CA THR A 343 -22.51 -4.77 -0.40
C THR A 343 -22.97 -6.05 -1.10
N THR A 344 -22.80 -6.09 -2.42
CA THR A 344 -23.37 -7.13 -3.28
C THR A 344 -22.31 -7.86 -4.08
N THR A 345 -22.61 -9.10 -4.44
CA THR A 345 -21.81 -9.87 -5.40
C THR A 345 -22.31 -9.57 -6.81
N THR A 346 -21.43 -9.05 -7.66
CA THR A 346 -21.76 -8.57 -9.01
C THR A 346 -20.79 -9.12 -10.05
N PHE A 347 -21.22 -9.11 -11.32
CA PHE A 347 -20.35 -9.28 -12.46
C PHE A 347 -20.94 -8.50 -13.64
N TYR A 348 -20.32 -7.39 -14.01
CA TYR A 348 -20.72 -6.64 -15.19
C TYR A 348 -19.54 -6.27 -16.07
N ILE A 349 -19.78 -6.33 -17.38
CA ILE A 349 -18.91 -5.85 -18.45
C ILE A 349 -19.42 -4.47 -18.85
N GLY A 350 -18.57 -3.45 -18.75
CA GLY A 350 -18.82 -2.08 -19.15
C GLY A 350 -17.83 -1.61 -20.21
N LYS A 351 -18.11 -0.46 -20.83
CA LYS A 351 -17.15 0.24 -21.69
C LYS A 351 -15.98 0.77 -20.85
N ASN A 352 -14.77 0.66 -21.38
CA ASN A 352 -13.57 1.16 -20.72
C ASN A 352 -13.43 2.67 -20.90
N VAL A 353 -13.78 3.44 -19.87
CA VAL A 353 -13.59 4.91 -19.87
C VAL A 353 -12.15 5.37 -19.63
N ARG A 354 -11.20 4.43 -19.49
CA ARG A 354 -9.77 4.68 -19.26
C ARG A 354 -8.89 4.07 -20.36
N GLN A 355 -9.40 4.02 -21.59
CA GLN A 355 -8.63 3.56 -22.74
C GLN A 355 -7.35 4.38 -22.94
N SER A 356 -6.25 3.68 -23.15
CA SER A 356 -4.91 4.22 -23.38
C SER A 356 -4.11 3.24 -24.22
N ALA A 357 -2.91 3.61 -24.67
CA ALA A 357 -2.03 2.68 -25.38
C ALA A 357 -1.66 1.48 -24.49
N GLU A 358 -1.53 1.71 -23.19
CA GLU A 358 -1.17 0.71 -22.18
C GLU A 358 -2.37 -0.17 -21.78
N ARG A 359 -3.60 0.30 -22.01
CA ARG A 359 -4.86 -0.41 -21.71
C ARG A 359 -5.87 -0.16 -22.83
N PRO A 360 -5.70 -0.80 -24.01
CA PRO A 360 -6.46 -0.47 -25.21
C PRO A 360 -7.89 -1.02 -25.23
N TYR A 361 -8.23 -1.92 -24.29
CA TYR A 361 -9.49 -2.67 -24.24
C TYR A 361 -10.72 -1.79 -24.42
N GLU A 362 -11.65 -2.17 -25.31
CA GLU A 362 -12.95 -1.52 -25.47
C GLU A 362 -13.87 -1.81 -24.28
N TYR A 363 -13.85 -3.04 -23.77
CA TYR A 363 -14.68 -3.48 -22.64
C TYR A 363 -13.85 -4.11 -21.52
N THR A 364 -14.26 -3.81 -20.30
CA THR A 364 -13.64 -4.27 -19.07
C THR A 364 -14.71 -4.66 -18.08
N VAL A 365 -14.35 -5.49 -17.10
CA VAL A 365 -15.21 -5.65 -15.92
C VAL A 365 -15.27 -4.34 -15.13
N VAL A 366 -16.45 -4.01 -14.62
CA VAL A 366 -16.71 -2.77 -13.88
C VAL A 366 -17.32 -3.04 -12.52
N ARG A 367 -16.91 -2.26 -11.52
CA ARG A 367 -17.35 -2.39 -10.13
C ARG A 367 -18.01 -1.11 -9.66
N HIS A 368 -19.10 -1.25 -8.91
CA HIS A 368 -19.71 -0.13 -8.23
C HIS A 368 -18.85 0.33 -7.04
N ILE A 369 -18.52 1.62 -7.02
CA ILE A 369 -17.85 2.25 -5.88
C ILE A 369 -18.89 2.92 -4.98
N PRO A 370 -18.73 2.86 -3.64
CA PRO A 370 -19.76 3.39 -2.74
C PRO A 370 -19.56 4.89 -2.56
N VAL A 371 -20.04 5.70 -3.51
CA VAL A 371 -20.02 7.17 -3.42
C VAL A 371 -21.38 7.71 -3.84
N THR A 372 -21.85 8.70 -3.13
CA THR A 372 -23.12 9.42 -3.36
C THR A 372 -22.86 10.93 -3.28
N PRO A 373 -23.76 11.78 -3.83
CA PRO A 373 -23.60 13.22 -3.76
C PRO A 373 -23.45 13.79 -2.33
N ASP A 374 -24.01 13.07 -1.35
CA ASP A 374 -24.06 13.36 0.09
C ASP A 374 -23.06 12.56 0.93
N THR A 375 -22.11 11.82 0.33
CA THR A 375 -21.10 11.04 1.08
C THR A 375 -20.39 11.83 2.19
N PHE A 376 -20.20 13.13 1.97
CA PHE A 376 -19.47 14.03 2.88
C PHE A 376 -20.37 15.04 3.60
N GLU A 377 -21.70 14.82 3.65
CA GLU A 377 -22.65 15.80 4.21
C GLU A 377 -22.34 16.22 5.66
N ALA A 378 -21.73 15.34 6.45
CA ALA A 378 -21.32 15.63 7.83
C ALA A 378 -20.29 16.76 7.94
N TYR A 379 -19.52 17.01 6.87
CA TYR A 379 -18.44 18.01 6.80
C TYR A 379 -18.87 19.28 6.06
N GLY A 380 -20.08 19.30 5.48
CA GLY A 380 -20.62 20.47 4.79
C GLY A 380 -21.67 20.13 3.72
N ASP A 381 -22.43 21.14 3.34
CA ASP A 381 -23.47 21.00 2.33
C ASP A 381 -22.87 20.94 0.91
N ASN A 382 -23.35 19.98 0.09
CA ASN A 382 -23.04 19.87 -1.34
C ASN A 382 -21.52 19.92 -1.63
N LEU A 383 -20.74 19.09 -0.94
CA LEU A 383 -19.29 19.04 -1.14
C LEU A 383 -18.86 18.40 -2.47
N LEU A 384 -19.76 17.71 -3.17
CA LEU A 384 -19.50 17.06 -4.47
C LEU A 384 -20.38 17.63 -5.62
N PRO A 385 -20.35 18.94 -5.91
CA PRO A 385 -21.22 19.56 -6.91
C PRO A 385 -20.98 19.04 -8.35
N ASN A 386 -19.81 18.48 -8.62
CA ASN A 386 -19.42 17.93 -9.93
C ASN A 386 -19.54 16.40 -9.98
N PHE A 387 -20.44 15.81 -9.19
CA PHE A 387 -20.56 14.36 -8.99
C PHE A 387 -20.50 13.54 -10.30
N ASN A 388 -21.19 14.02 -11.35
CA ASN A 388 -21.31 13.33 -12.63
C ASN A 388 -20.04 13.36 -13.51
N LEU A 389 -18.96 14.03 -13.10
CA LEU A 389 -17.70 14.04 -13.85
C LEU A 389 -16.96 12.69 -13.81
N LEU A 390 -17.30 11.82 -12.86
CA LEU A 390 -16.72 10.48 -12.75
C LEU A 390 -17.82 9.43 -12.52
N PRO A 391 -17.72 8.25 -13.17
CA PRO A 391 -18.72 7.20 -13.03
C PRO A 391 -18.69 6.56 -11.63
N THR A 392 -19.82 6.00 -11.21
CA THR A 392 -19.93 5.12 -10.01
C THR A 392 -19.63 3.67 -10.34
N TRP A 393 -19.84 3.25 -11.60
CA TRP A 393 -19.33 1.99 -12.14
C TRP A 393 -17.96 2.20 -12.79
N THR A 394 -16.91 1.70 -12.15
CA THR A 394 -15.52 2.02 -12.52
C THR A 394 -14.77 0.79 -13.03
N TYR A 395 -13.76 1.02 -13.89
CA TYR A 395 -12.81 -0.01 -14.32
C TYR A 395 -12.31 -0.84 -13.12
N ALA A 396 -12.45 -2.16 -13.20
CA ALA A 396 -12.10 -3.06 -12.11
C ALA A 396 -10.99 -4.05 -12.48
N THR A 397 -10.20 -4.40 -11.47
CA THR A 397 -9.22 -5.49 -11.50
C THR A 397 -9.47 -6.41 -10.30
N PRO A 398 -10.53 -7.23 -10.33
CA PRO A 398 -10.83 -8.12 -9.20
C PRO A 398 -9.74 -9.17 -9.03
N HIS A 399 -9.54 -9.62 -7.79
CA HIS A 399 -8.45 -10.53 -7.41
C HIS A 399 -8.99 -11.93 -7.14
N ASN A 400 -9.68 -12.53 -8.10
CA ASN A 400 -10.30 -13.85 -7.96
C ASN A 400 -10.16 -14.70 -9.23
N ILE A 401 -9.02 -14.56 -9.89
CA ILE A 401 -8.75 -15.12 -11.21
C ILE A 401 -8.91 -16.65 -11.22
N GLN A 402 -9.64 -17.15 -12.20
CA GLN A 402 -9.81 -18.58 -12.49
C GLN A 402 -9.41 -18.88 -13.93
N ARG A 403 -8.90 -20.09 -14.15
CA ARG A 403 -8.63 -20.59 -15.51
C ARG A 403 -9.92 -20.79 -16.31
N MET A 404 -10.99 -21.26 -15.64
CA MET A 404 -12.31 -21.46 -16.24
C MET A 404 -13.35 -20.73 -15.39
N THR A 405 -14.07 -19.80 -15.99
CA THR A 405 -15.13 -19.00 -15.37
C THR A 405 -16.47 -19.34 -16.02
N PRO A 406 -17.61 -18.82 -15.52
CA PRO A 406 -18.86 -18.87 -16.27
C PRO A 406 -18.73 -18.25 -17.68
N GLN A 407 -17.99 -17.15 -17.83
CA GLN A 407 -17.84 -16.40 -19.07
C GLN A 407 -16.97 -17.11 -20.10
N SER A 408 -15.94 -17.83 -19.66
CA SER A 408 -14.98 -18.50 -20.55
C SER A 408 -15.45 -19.88 -21.05
N ARG A 409 -16.70 -20.29 -20.76
CA ARG A 409 -17.19 -21.64 -21.09
C ARG A 409 -17.66 -21.78 -22.54
N THR A 410 -18.40 -20.81 -23.04
CA THR A 410 -18.98 -20.81 -24.39
C THR A 410 -19.09 -19.40 -24.94
N CYS A 411 -19.13 -19.22 -26.26
CA CYS A 411 -19.36 -17.90 -26.87
C CYS A 411 -20.64 -17.23 -26.30
N ASN A 412 -21.72 -18.00 -26.20
CA ASN A 412 -23.02 -17.49 -25.73
C ASN A 412 -23.12 -17.32 -24.20
N SER A 413 -22.02 -17.57 -23.47
CA SER A 413 -21.91 -17.11 -22.08
C SER A 413 -21.84 -15.57 -22.02
N CYS A 414 -21.39 -14.92 -23.10
CA CYS A 414 -21.41 -13.46 -23.26
C CYS A 414 -22.27 -13.01 -24.45
N HIS A 415 -22.15 -13.67 -25.60
CA HIS A 415 -22.90 -13.33 -26.80
C HIS A 415 -24.39 -13.65 -26.66
N GLY A 416 -25.25 -12.65 -26.86
CA GLY A 416 -26.69 -12.74 -26.62
C GLY A 416 -27.08 -12.70 -25.14
N ASN A 417 -26.13 -12.55 -24.22
CA ASN A 417 -26.37 -12.58 -22.78
C ASN A 417 -26.32 -11.16 -22.18
N ALA A 418 -27.45 -10.46 -22.18
CA ALA A 418 -27.54 -9.11 -21.63
C ALA A 418 -27.31 -9.04 -20.10
N GLU A 419 -27.43 -10.16 -19.38
CA GLU A 419 -27.34 -10.18 -17.90
C GLU A 419 -25.96 -9.80 -17.37
N ILE A 420 -24.90 -10.03 -18.14
CA ILE A 420 -23.52 -9.78 -17.70
C ILE A 420 -22.96 -8.44 -18.20
N PHE A 421 -23.75 -7.61 -18.88
CA PHE A 421 -23.33 -6.30 -19.35
C PHE A 421 -24.02 -5.21 -18.52
N LEU A 422 -23.27 -4.13 -18.24
CA LEU A 422 -23.81 -2.94 -17.60
C LEU A 422 -24.65 -2.15 -18.60
N THR A 423 -25.93 -2.50 -18.70
CA THR A 423 -26.93 -1.77 -19.49
C THR A 423 -27.62 -0.70 -18.63
N ALA A 424 -28.27 0.27 -19.25
CA ALA A 424 -28.89 1.40 -18.56
C ALA A 424 -29.92 0.97 -17.48
N ASP A 425 -30.66 -0.11 -17.71
CA ASP A 425 -31.63 -0.67 -16.75
C ASP A 425 -31.01 -1.25 -15.48
N LYS A 426 -29.68 -1.49 -15.48
CA LYS A 426 -28.91 -1.99 -14.33
C LYS A 426 -28.20 -0.88 -13.55
N VAL A 427 -28.31 0.36 -14.00
CA VAL A 427 -27.77 1.54 -13.32
C VAL A 427 -28.92 2.25 -12.63
N LYS A 428 -28.70 2.71 -11.40
CA LYS A 428 -29.71 3.47 -10.66
C LYS A 428 -30.08 4.75 -11.43
N PRO A 429 -31.35 5.16 -11.45
CA PRO A 429 -31.80 6.32 -12.22
C PRO A 429 -30.98 7.59 -11.97
N GLU A 430 -30.63 7.85 -10.71
CA GLU A 430 -29.85 8.99 -10.25
C GLU A 430 -28.37 8.96 -10.68
N GLU A 431 -27.85 7.80 -11.06
CA GLU A 431 -26.45 7.61 -11.47
C GLU A 431 -26.29 7.48 -13.00
N LEU A 432 -27.37 7.48 -13.76
CA LEU A 432 -27.34 7.29 -15.22
C LEU A 432 -26.43 8.30 -15.93
N GLU A 433 -26.48 9.57 -15.53
CA GLU A 433 -25.67 10.62 -16.14
C GLU A 433 -24.17 10.40 -15.91
N ALA A 434 -23.78 10.04 -14.67
CA ALA A 434 -22.39 9.74 -14.32
C ALA A 434 -21.85 8.53 -15.11
N ASN A 435 -22.69 7.54 -15.41
CA ASN A 435 -22.30 6.27 -16.01
C ASN A 435 -22.56 6.17 -17.51
N LYS A 436 -23.08 7.22 -18.17
CA LYS A 436 -23.42 7.19 -19.61
C LYS A 436 -22.30 6.68 -20.52
N ASN A 437 -21.04 6.94 -20.16
CA ASN A 437 -19.87 6.52 -20.93
C ASN A 437 -19.40 5.09 -20.63
N VAL A 438 -19.88 4.48 -19.54
CA VAL A 438 -19.57 3.11 -19.12
C VAL A 438 -20.64 2.13 -19.57
N ILE A 439 -21.88 2.60 -19.74
CA ILE A 439 -23.03 1.80 -20.17
C ILE A 439 -22.81 1.21 -21.57
N VAL A 440 -23.20 -0.06 -21.71
CA VAL A 440 -23.17 -0.81 -22.96
C VAL A 440 -24.55 -0.76 -23.62
N ASP A 441 -24.65 -0.10 -24.77
CA ASP A 441 -25.93 0.11 -25.47
C ASP A 441 -26.28 -1.05 -26.42
N GLN A 442 -25.28 -1.83 -26.83
CA GLN A 442 -25.44 -2.94 -27.76
C GLN A 442 -24.73 -4.17 -27.23
N ILE A 443 -25.51 -5.21 -26.98
CA ILE A 443 -25.00 -6.52 -26.59
C ILE A 443 -24.53 -7.26 -27.83
N PRO A 444 -23.36 -7.93 -27.80
CA PRO A 444 -22.92 -8.76 -28.90
C PRO A 444 -24.00 -9.79 -29.27
N ALA A 445 -24.30 -9.94 -30.55
CA ALA A 445 -25.30 -10.91 -31.01
C ALA A 445 -24.88 -12.34 -30.67
N GLU A 446 -25.86 -13.20 -30.45
CA GLU A 446 -25.65 -14.63 -30.20
C GLU A 446 -24.83 -15.26 -31.33
N VAL A 447 -23.86 -16.11 -30.96
CA VAL A 447 -23.07 -16.86 -31.94
C VAL A 447 -23.82 -18.14 -32.27
N PRO A 448 -24.06 -18.45 -33.57
CA PRO A 448 -24.65 -19.72 -33.96
C PRO A 448 -23.82 -20.89 -33.42
N THR A 449 -24.44 -21.78 -32.66
CA THR A 449 -23.82 -23.05 -32.27
C THR A 449 -24.01 -24.04 -33.41
N ASP A 450 -22.94 -24.41 -34.10
CA ASP A 450 -22.99 -25.54 -35.02
C ASP A 450 -23.44 -26.79 -34.24
N LYS A 451 -24.47 -27.48 -34.77
CA LYS A 451 -25.05 -28.70 -34.18
C LYS A 451 -24.13 -29.90 -34.31
#